data_AF-A0A1Q3K9Z9-F1
#
_entry.id   AF-A0A1Q3K9Z9-F1
#
_cell.length_a   1.000
_cell.length_b   1.000
_cell.length_c   1.000
_cell.angle_alpha   90.00
_cell.angle_beta   90.00
_cell.angle_gamma   90.00
#
_symmetry.space_group_name_H-M   'P 1'
#
loop_
_entity.id
_entity.type
_entity.pdbx_description
1 polymer ?
#
loop_
_entity_poly.entity_id
_entity_poly.type
_entity_poly.pdbx_seq_one_letter_code
_entity_poly.pdbx_strand_id
1 'polypeptide(L)'
;MLRWAVAMAEVRRGRRAAVQTIGPLVERSRVCLNGIPDTAWRDPYLVGFMLTLITIVARIESRNLQDHDLGIVQSQAWGAITGMDADLIGEDALTLSKSHPREFQHGCYSATMVATRLCGSAAVASIGYEPWQEPIVSAEEQIFAGDERGAISISNPLTGNWSDNFDAFVATFPSIKPP
;
A
#
# COMPACT_ATOMS: atom_id res chain seq x y z
N MET A 1 -29.00 17.11 -0.73
CA MET A 1 -28.90 16.13 0.37
C MET A 1 -28.68 14.70 -0.12
N LEU A 2 -29.49 14.17 -1.06
CA LEU A 2 -29.35 12.80 -1.58
C LEU A 2 -27.97 12.47 -2.19
N ARG A 3 -27.39 13.38 -3.01
CA ARG A 3 -26.05 13.17 -3.60
C ARG A 3 -24.94 12.98 -2.56
N TRP A 4 -24.99 13.73 -1.47
CA TRP A 4 -24.02 13.63 -0.37
C TRP A 4 -24.19 12.33 0.43
N ALA A 5 -25.43 11.94 0.70
CA ALA A 5 -25.72 10.69 1.39
C ALA A 5 -25.23 9.46 0.60
N VAL A 6 -25.40 9.48 -0.74
CA VAL A 6 -24.87 8.44 -1.63
C VAL A 6 -23.35 8.44 -1.62
N ALA A 7 -22.69 9.60 -1.76
CA ALA A 7 -21.23 9.70 -1.69
C ALA A 7 -20.67 9.14 -0.36
N MET A 8 -21.28 9.50 0.76
CA MET A 8 -20.88 8.97 2.07
C MET A 8 -21.15 7.47 2.24
N ALA A 9 -22.16 6.91 1.56
CA ALA A 9 -22.39 5.47 1.54
C ALA A 9 -21.28 4.74 0.76
N GLU A 10 -20.88 5.28 -0.39
CA GLU A 10 -19.76 4.78 -1.21
C GLU A 10 -18.43 4.84 -0.43
N VAL A 11 -18.13 5.97 0.24
CA VAL A 11 -16.96 6.09 1.14
C VAL A 11 -16.96 5.01 2.21
N ARG A 12 -18.09 4.81 2.91
CA ARG A 12 -18.19 3.79 3.96
C ARG A 12 -17.99 2.38 3.41
N ARG A 13 -18.52 2.12 2.21
CA ARG A 13 -18.42 0.83 1.53
C ARG A 13 -16.97 0.54 1.12
N GLY A 14 -16.33 1.47 0.43
CA GLY A 14 -14.93 1.35 0.02
C GLY A 14 -13.98 1.18 1.22
N ARG A 15 -14.16 1.99 2.27
CA ARG A 15 -13.38 1.85 3.51
C ARG A 15 -13.58 0.49 4.17
N ARG A 16 -14.83 0.02 4.29
CA ARG A 16 -15.13 -1.26 4.91
C ARG A 16 -14.46 -2.40 4.15
N ALA A 17 -14.55 -2.39 2.81
CA ALA A 17 -13.90 -3.41 1.99
C ALA A 17 -12.38 -3.39 2.16
N ALA A 18 -11.74 -2.22 2.12
CA ALA A 18 -10.29 -2.11 2.34
C ALA A 18 -9.88 -2.69 3.70
N VAL A 19 -10.56 -2.31 4.78
CA VAL A 19 -10.26 -2.81 6.14
C VAL A 19 -10.50 -4.31 6.27
N GLN A 20 -11.60 -4.83 5.72
CA GLN A 20 -11.93 -6.26 5.83
C GLN A 20 -10.99 -7.14 5.00
N THR A 21 -10.51 -6.64 3.87
CA THR A 21 -9.58 -7.38 2.99
C THR A 21 -8.14 -7.31 3.51
N ILE A 22 -7.67 -6.13 3.90
CA ILE A 22 -6.24 -5.89 4.20
C ILE A 22 -5.93 -6.06 5.69
N GLY A 23 -6.83 -5.65 6.58
CA GLY A 23 -6.63 -5.69 8.03
C GLY A 23 -6.18 -7.05 8.57
N PRO A 24 -6.85 -8.17 8.20
CA PRO A 24 -6.43 -9.50 8.65
C PRO A 24 -5.03 -9.90 8.19
N LEU A 25 -4.56 -9.42 7.04
CA LEU A 25 -3.21 -9.70 6.53
C LEU A 25 -2.18 -8.97 7.38
N VAL A 26 -2.39 -7.68 7.64
CA VAL A 26 -1.50 -6.87 8.48
C VAL A 26 -1.46 -7.39 9.92
N GLU A 27 -2.59 -7.82 10.48
CA GLU A 27 -2.62 -8.38 11.83
C GLU A 27 -1.86 -9.70 11.91
N ARG A 28 -1.99 -10.55 10.89
CA ARG A 28 -1.17 -11.77 10.78
C ARG A 28 0.32 -11.42 10.72
N SER A 29 0.71 -10.44 9.91
CA SER A 29 2.10 -9.96 9.84
C SER A 29 2.60 -9.45 11.19
N ARG A 30 1.79 -8.68 11.91
CA ARG A 30 2.11 -8.17 13.25
C ARG A 30 2.40 -9.31 14.23
N VAL A 31 1.60 -10.37 14.21
CA VAL A 31 1.84 -11.56 15.05
C VAL A 31 3.10 -12.29 14.62
N CYS A 32 3.28 -12.53 13.31
CA CYS A 32 4.42 -13.29 12.78
C CYS A 32 5.77 -12.57 12.95
N LEU A 33 5.78 -11.24 12.92
CA LEU A 33 6.98 -10.40 12.98
C LEU A 33 7.25 -9.81 14.38
N ASN A 34 6.45 -10.20 15.38
CA ASN A 34 6.52 -9.66 16.74
C ASN A 34 6.37 -8.12 16.79
N GLY A 35 5.41 -7.61 16.02
CA GLY A 35 5.15 -6.18 15.86
C GLY A 35 5.57 -5.64 14.49
N ILE A 36 5.13 -4.41 14.20
CA ILE A 36 5.56 -3.62 13.05
C ILE A 36 5.89 -2.24 13.61
N PRO A 37 7.15 -1.77 13.51
CA PRO A 37 7.53 -0.49 14.08
C PRO A 37 6.85 0.68 13.36
N ASP A 38 6.48 1.72 14.11
CA ASP A 38 5.81 2.92 13.55
C ASP A 38 6.62 3.60 12.44
N THR A 39 7.95 3.47 12.49
CA THR A 39 8.84 3.99 11.44
C THR A 39 8.67 3.27 10.10
N ALA A 40 8.31 1.98 10.11
CA ALA A 40 8.09 1.23 8.87
C ALA A 40 6.88 1.78 8.11
N TRP A 41 5.82 2.16 8.82
CA TRP A 41 4.63 2.73 8.21
C TRP A 41 4.83 4.09 7.57
N ARG A 42 5.94 4.78 7.85
CA ARG A 42 6.35 6.03 7.20
C ARG A 42 7.33 5.81 6.05
N ASP A 43 7.75 4.58 5.81
CA ASP A 43 8.64 4.26 4.70
C ASP A 43 7.92 4.46 3.35
N PRO A 44 8.53 5.16 2.37
CA PRO A 44 7.91 5.41 1.08
C PRO A 44 7.37 4.16 0.38
N TYR A 45 8.07 3.02 0.49
CA TYR A 45 7.60 1.76 -0.09
C TYR A 45 6.30 1.30 0.56
N LEU A 46 6.22 1.26 1.89
CA LEU A 46 5.00 0.82 2.59
C LEU A 46 3.86 1.80 2.42
N VAL A 47 4.14 3.10 2.36
CA VAL A 47 3.11 4.11 2.06
C VAL A 47 2.54 3.88 0.65
N GLY A 48 3.39 3.73 -0.36
CA GLY A 48 2.94 3.43 -1.73
C GLY A 48 2.18 2.11 -1.84
N PHE A 49 2.70 1.07 -1.18
CA PHE A 49 2.09 -0.24 -1.15
C PHE A 49 0.68 -0.22 -0.56
N MET A 50 0.54 0.30 0.65
CA MET A 50 -0.73 0.28 1.38
C MET A 50 -1.77 1.20 0.74
N LEU A 51 -1.38 2.40 0.29
CA LEU A 51 -2.31 3.32 -0.37
C LEU A 51 -2.82 2.77 -1.70
N THR A 52 -1.95 2.17 -2.51
CA THR A 52 -2.36 1.52 -3.76
C THR A 52 -3.29 0.35 -3.48
N LEU A 53 -2.98 -0.51 -2.51
CA LEU A 53 -3.83 -1.66 -2.19
C LEU A 53 -5.21 -1.23 -1.67
N ILE A 54 -5.25 -0.24 -0.76
CA ILE A 54 -6.50 0.36 -0.28
C ILE A 54 -7.30 0.93 -1.46
N THR A 55 -6.64 1.64 -2.37
CA THR A 55 -7.28 2.25 -3.55
C THR A 55 -7.92 1.20 -4.45
N ILE A 56 -7.18 0.14 -4.77
CA ILE A 56 -7.66 -0.92 -5.64
C ILE A 56 -8.87 -1.62 -5.01
N VAL A 57 -8.77 -2.05 -3.75
CA VAL A 57 -9.88 -2.71 -3.04
C VAL A 57 -11.10 -1.81 -2.95
N ALA A 58 -10.91 -0.53 -2.61
CA ALA A 58 -12.00 0.43 -2.50
C ALA A 58 -12.72 0.65 -3.84
N ARG A 59 -11.97 0.85 -4.94
CA ARG A 59 -12.55 1.09 -6.27
C ARG A 59 -13.24 -0.14 -6.86
N ILE A 60 -12.77 -1.35 -6.55
CA ILE A 60 -13.45 -2.59 -6.95
C ILE A 60 -14.84 -2.66 -6.31
N GLU A 61 -14.92 -2.35 -5.02
CA GLU A 61 -16.17 -2.42 -4.28
C GLU A 61 -17.10 -1.22 -4.54
N SER A 62 -16.53 -0.03 -4.76
CA SER A 62 -17.22 1.25 -4.87
C SER A 62 -16.84 1.96 -6.19
N ARG A 63 -17.50 1.54 -7.28
CA ARG A 63 -17.19 2.03 -8.64
C ARG A 63 -17.48 3.51 -8.87
N ASN A 64 -18.36 4.10 -8.06
CA ASN A 64 -18.76 5.51 -8.18
C ASN A 64 -17.97 6.44 -7.26
N LEU A 65 -16.93 5.93 -6.60
CA LEU A 65 -16.08 6.69 -5.70
C LEU A 65 -15.32 7.77 -6.48
N GLN A 66 -15.60 9.04 -6.17
CA GLN A 66 -14.88 10.18 -6.75
C GLN A 66 -13.48 10.29 -6.15
N ASP A 67 -12.55 10.93 -6.87
CA ASP A 67 -11.16 11.07 -6.40
C ASP A 67 -11.05 11.83 -5.07
N HIS A 68 -11.91 12.84 -4.85
CA HIS A 68 -11.96 13.55 -3.57
C HIS A 68 -12.43 12.64 -2.41
N ASP A 69 -13.40 11.76 -2.68
CA ASP A 69 -13.92 10.81 -1.70
C ASP A 69 -12.93 9.68 -1.41
N LEU A 70 -12.07 9.34 -2.37
CA LEU A 70 -11.01 8.35 -2.22
C LEU A 70 -9.98 8.76 -1.15
N GLY A 71 -9.65 10.04 -1.03
CA GLY A 71 -8.75 10.53 0.03
C GLY A 71 -9.29 10.23 1.44
N ILE A 72 -10.62 10.36 1.63
CA ILE A 72 -11.28 10.02 2.90
C ILE A 72 -11.23 8.51 3.15
N VAL A 73 -11.45 7.70 2.11
CA VAL A 73 -11.32 6.24 2.22
C VAL A 73 -9.90 5.83 2.60
N GLN A 74 -8.91 6.39 1.93
CA GLN A 74 -7.49 6.12 2.17
C GLN A 74 -7.09 6.46 3.60
N SER A 75 -7.38 7.67 4.08
CA SER A 75 -6.99 8.11 5.43
C SER A 75 -7.67 7.26 6.52
N GLN A 76 -8.98 7.01 6.39
CA GLN A 76 -9.73 6.25 7.40
C GLN A 76 -9.39 4.75 7.38
N ALA A 77 -9.15 4.16 6.20
CA ALA A 77 -8.72 2.78 6.10
C ALA A 77 -7.29 2.61 6.61
N TRP A 78 -6.40 3.56 6.28
CA TRP A 78 -5.03 3.57 6.78
C TRP A 78 -4.99 3.50 8.30
N GLY A 79 -5.66 4.44 8.98
CA GLY A 79 -5.64 4.49 10.44
C GLY A 79 -6.24 3.23 11.06
N ALA A 80 -7.33 2.70 10.47
CA ALA A 80 -7.95 1.48 10.93
C ALA A 80 -7.08 0.22 10.75
N ILE A 81 -6.26 0.16 9.70
CA ILE A 81 -5.41 -1.02 9.41
C ILE A 81 -4.10 -0.96 10.20
N THR A 82 -3.46 0.21 10.24
CA THR A 82 -2.11 0.34 10.81
C THR A 82 -2.12 0.65 12.30
N GLY A 83 -3.17 1.31 12.79
CA GLY A 83 -3.23 1.88 14.13
C GLY A 83 -2.59 3.27 14.24
N MET A 84 -2.04 3.81 13.14
CA MET A 84 -1.50 5.17 13.11
C MET A 84 -2.59 6.23 13.00
N ASP A 85 -2.26 7.45 13.44
CA ASP A 85 -3.10 8.61 13.19
C ASP A 85 -3.22 8.86 11.67
N ALA A 86 -4.46 8.98 11.20
CA ALA A 86 -4.78 9.18 9.80
C ALA A 86 -4.27 10.53 9.27
N ASP A 87 -4.17 11.54 10.13
CA ASP A 87 -3.72 12.88 9.76
C ASP A 87 -2.21 12.90 9.45
N LEU A 88 -1.43 11.99 10.07
CA LEU A 88 0.02 11.89 9.87
C LEU A 88 0.42 11.40 8.48
N ILE A 89 -0.52 10.83 7.72
CA ILE A 89 -0.23 10.31 6.38
C ILE A 89 -0.80 11.15 5.26
N GLY A 90 -1.74 12.06 5.54
CA GLY A 90 -2.27 12.95 4.50
C GLY A 90 -1.17 13.75 3.79
N GLU A 91 -0.28 14.38 4.55
CA GLU A 91 0.81 15.21 4.00
C GLU A 91 1.92 14.39 3.35
N ASP A 92 2.35 13.30 4.01
CA ASP A 92 3.39 12.40 3.50
C ASP A 92 2.92 11.69 2.22
N ALA A 93 1.69 11.15 2.23
CA ALA A 93 1.09 10.53 1.05
C ALA A 93 0.98 11.50 -0.11
N LEU A 94 0.53 12.74 0.14
CA LEU A 94 0.40 13.75 -0.91
C LEU A 94 1.77 14.15 -1.47
N THR A 95 2.77 14.26 -0.61
CA THR A 95 4.15 14.59 -1.02
C THR A 95 4.74 13.48 -1.86
N LEU A 96 4.67 12.24 -1.39
CA LEU A 96 5.18 11.06 -2.10
C LEU A 96 4.43 10.80 -3.41
N SER A 97 3.11 10.99 -3.43
CA SER A 97 2.29 10.88 -4.66
C SER A 97 2.58 12.00 -5.67
N LYS A 98 3.31 13.06 -5.29
CA LYS A 98 3.73 14.13 -6.21
C LYS A 98 5.17 13.93 -6.66
N SER A 99 6.08 13.62 -5.74
CA SER A 99 7.50 13.45 -6.03
C SER A 99 7.84 12.11 -6.67
N HIS A 100 6.96 11.11 -6.51
CA HIS A 100 7.11 9.75 -7.06
C HIS A 100 8.52 9.16 -6.87
N PRO A 101 9.05 9.10 -5.64
CA PRO A 101 10.34 8.46 -5.41
C PRO A 101 10.25 6.98 -5.77
N ARG A 102 11.38 6.42 -6.20
CA ARG A 102 11.47 5.04 -6.71
C ARG A 102 10.88 4.03 -5.73
N GLU A 103 11.15 4.18 -4.44
CA GLU A 103 10.67 3.28 -3.39
C GLU A 103 9.14 3.29 -3.31
N PHE A 104 8.52 4.47 -3.40
CA PHE A 104 7.07 4.63 -3.43
C PHE A 104 6.46 3.97 -4.66
N GLN A 105 7.03 4.21 -5.85
CA GLN A 105 6.59 3.57 -7.09
C GLN A 105 6.71 2.04 -7.00
N HIS A 106 7.82 1.54 -6.45
CA HIS A 106 8.02 0.11 -6.24
C HIS A 106 6.98 -0.48 -5.29
N GLY A 107 6.61 0.26 -4.23
CA GLY A 107 5.51 -0.10 -3.34
C GLY A 107 4.18 -0.20 -4.08
N CYS A 108 3.82 0.81 -4.88
CA CYS A 108 2.61 0.81 -5.70
C CYS A 108 2.56 -0.36 -6.68
N TYR A 109 3.68 -0.66 -7.34
CA TYR A 109 3.76 -1.77 -8.28
C TYR A 109 3.60 -3.13 -7.57
N SER A 110 4.30 -3.34 -6.47
CA SER A 110 4.20 -4.54 -5.63
C SER A 110 2.76 -4.75 -5.12
N ALA A 111 2.10 -3.68 -4.69
CA ALA A 111 0.70 -3.72 -4.27
C ALA A 111 -0.25 -4.09 -5.41
N THR A 112 0.04 -3.70 -6.65
CA THR A 112 -0.79 -4.09 -7.80
C THR A 112 -0.68 -5.59 -8.09
N MET A 113 0.52 -6.17 -7.95
CA MET A 113 0.73 -7.61 -8.07
C MET A 113 -0.03 -8.38 -6.97
N VAL A 114 0.04 -7.89 -5.73
CA VAL A 114 -0.70 -8.44 -4.60
C VAL A 114 -2.21 -8.30 -4.79
N ALA A 115 -2.69 -7.15 -5.23
CA ALA A 115 -4.11 -6.91 -5.49
C ALA A 115 -4.65 -7.82 -6.60
N THR A 116 -3.86 -8.06 -7.64
CA THR A 116 -4.20 -8.98 -8.74
C THR A 116 -4.43 -10.40 -8.22
N ARG A 117 -3.63 -10.84 -7.25
CA ARG A 117 -3.78 -12.13 -6.59
C ARG A 117 -4.96 -12.17 -5.62
N LEU A 118 -5.15 -11.12 -4.82
CA LEU A 118 -6.20 -11.05 -3.80
C LEU A 118 -7.61 -10.87 -4.39
N CYS A 119 -7.76 -9.97 -5.37
CA CYS A 119 -9.04 -9.56 -5.91
C CYS A 119 -9.34 -10.19 -7.29
N GLY A 120 -8.33 -10.78 -7.93
CA GLY A 120 -8.41 -11.29 -9.29
C GLY A 120 -8.09 -10.24 -10.37
N SER A 121 -7.34 -10.66 -11.39
CA SER A 121 -6.88 -9.80 -12.49
C SER A 121 -8.01 -9.04 -13.20
N ALA A 122 -9.14 -9.69 -13.48
CA ALA A 122 -10.28 -9.05 -14.13
C ALA A 122 -10.89 -7.92 -13.28
N ALA A 123 -10.93 -8.07 -11.96
CA ALA A 123 -11.45 -7.03 -11.07
C ALA A 123 -10.53 -5.82 -11.03
N VAL A 124 -9.21 -6.04 -10.93
CA VAL A 124 -8.21 -4.97 -10.97
C VAL A 124 -8.21 -4.25 -12.33
N ALA A 125 -8.32 -4.99 -13.44
CA ALA A 125 -8.44 -4.38 -14.76
C ALA A 125 -9.71 -3.53 -14.90
N SER A 126 -10.82 -3.93 -14.26
CA SER A 126 -12.11 -3.23 -14.38
C SER A 126 -12.12 -1.82 -13.79
N ILE A 127 -11.18 -1.48 -12.91
CA ILE A 127 -11.07 -0.15 -12.31
C ILE A 127 -10.14 0.79 -13.10
N GLY A 128 -9.50 0.31 -14.17
CA GLY A 128 -8.59 1.10 -15.01
C GLY A 128 -7.38 1.65 -14.24
N TYR A 129 -6.97 0.97 -13.17
CA TYR A 129 -5.79 1.37 -12.41
C TYR A 129 -4.53 0.96 -13.19
N GLU A 130 -3.86 1.96 -13.75
CA GLU A 130 -2.55 1.78 -14.37
C GLU A 130 -1.47 1.91 -13.28
N PRO A 131 -0.65 0.87 -13.02
CA PRO A 131 0.48 1.01 -12.11
C PRO A 131 1.40 2.12 -12.62
N TRP A 132 2.00 2.86 -11.69
CA TRP A 132 3.14 3.73 -12.01
C TRP A 132 4.25 2.85 -12.57
N GLN A 133 4.44 2.86 -13.89
CA GLN A 133 5.47 2.08 -14.56
C GLN A 133 6.83 2.68 -14.20
N GLU A 134 7.67 1.96 -13.45
CA GLU A 134 9.10 2.05 -13.73
C GLU A 134 9.36 1.01 -14.84
N PRO A 135 9.97 1.40 -15.99
CA PRO A 135 10.65 0.42 -16.80
C PRO A 135 11.70 -0.22 -15.89
N ILE A 136 11.69 -1.55 -15.83
CA ILE A 136 12.75 -2.34 -15.21
C ILE A 136 14.05 -1.80 -15.79
N VAL A 137 14.78 -0.99 -15.02
CA VAL A 137 16.20 -0.79 -15.30
C VAL A 137 16.77 -2.19 -15.11
N SER A 138 17.18 -2.80 -16.23
CA SER A 138 17.73 -4.14 -16.31
C SER A 138 18.60 -4.42 -15.09
N ALA A 139 18.42 -5.60 -14.50
CA ALA A 139 19.13 -6.09 -13.30
C ALA A 139 20.68 -6.06 -13.39
N GLU A 140 21.24 -5.48 -14.44
CA GLU A 140 22.67 -5.34 -14.74
C GLU A 140 23.28 -4.03 -14.20
N GLU A 141 22.50 -2.97 -13.92
CA GLU A 141 23.05 -1.69 -13.43
C GLU A 141 23.19 -1.57 -11.90
N GLN A 142 22.52 -2.44 -11.11
CA GLN A 142 22.64 -2.41 -9.64
C GLN A 142 23.98 -2.97 -9.11
N ILE A 143 24.81 -3.57 -9.95
CA ILE A 143 26.11 -4.11 -9.56
C ILE A 143 27.17 -3.00 -9.41
N PHE A 144 26.94 -1.79 -9.93
CA PHE A 144 28.00 -0.78 -10.07
C PHE A 144 27.84 0.54 -9.30
N ALA A 145 26.83 0.69 -8.45
CA ALA A 145 26.72 1.88 -7.58
C ALA A 145 26.91 1.48 -6.11
N GLY A 146 28.17 1.46 -5.68
CA GLY A 146 28.51 1.35 -4.28
C GLY A 146 28.09 2.59 -3.49
N ASP A 147 27.24 2.40 -2.49
CA ASP A 147 27.29 3.16 -1.24
C ASP A 147 26.79 2.27 -0.09
N GLU A 148 27.56 2.21 0.99
CA GLU A 148 27.40 1.29 2.13
C GLU A 148 26.30 1.73 3.11
N ARG A 149 25.12 2.08 2.58
CA ARG A 149 23.89 2.19 3.38
C ARG A 149 22.87 1.21 2.86
N GLY A 150 22.95 0.00 3.40
CA GLY A 150 21.90 -1.01 3.40
C GLY A 150 21.19 -1.13 2.07
N ALA A 151 21.78 -1.89 1.14
CA ALA A 151 21.07 -2.39 -0.03
C ALA A 151 19.82 -3.15 0.45
N ILE A 152 18.70 -2.45 0.59
CA ILE A 152 17.39 -3.04 0.71
C ILE A 152 17.27 -3.83 -0.59
N SER A 153 17.41 -5.15 -0.48
CA SER A 153 17.15 -6.04 -1.59
C SER A 153 15.68 -5.84 -1.93
N ILE A 154 15.42 -5.00 -2.94
CA ILE A 154 14.13 -4.74 -3.55
C ILE A 154 13.67 -6.11 -4.05
N SER A 155 12.90 -6.81 -3.21
CA SER A 155 12.37 -8.13 -3.48
C SER A 155 11.62 -8.07 -4.79
N ASN A 156 12.01 -8.90 -5.76
CA ASN A 156 11.37 -8.93 -7.06
C ASN A 156 9.89 -9.34 -6.88
N PRO A 157 8.90 -8.47 -7.17
CA PRO A 157 7.49 -8.67 -6.80
C PRO A 157 6.77 -9.75 -7.63
N LEU A 158 7.52 -10.61 -8.34
CA LEU A 158 7.06 -11.57 -9.35
C LEU A 158 5.93 -12.49 -8.88
N THR A 159 5.81 -12.74 -7.58
CA THR A 159 4.85 -13.71 -7.05
C THR A 159 3.47 -13.11 -6.74
N GLY A 160 3.39 -11.79 -6.50
CA GLY A 160 2.20 -11.14 -5.95
C GLY A 160 1.75 -11.73 -4.60
N ASN A 161 2.63 -12.43 -3.89
CA ASN A 161 2.32 -12.96 -2.56
C ASN A 161 2.50 -11.85 -1.51
N TRP A 162 1.58 -11.79 -0.54
CA TRP A 162 1.69 -10.86 0.59
C TRP A 162 3.03 -11.01 1.34
N SER A 163 3.43 -12.24 1.67
CA SER A 163 4.66 -12.50 2.43
C SER A 163 5.92 -11.96 1.75
N ASP A 164 5.99 -12.12 0.43
CA ASP A 164 7.20 -11.82 -0.32
C ASP A 164 7.38 -10.32 -0.54
N ASN A 165 6.29 -9.55 -0.45
CA ASN A 165 6.27 -8.10 -0.69
C ASN A 165 6.17 -7.29 0.61
N PHE A 166 5.26 -7.67 1.50
CA PHE A 166 5.00 -6.95 2.74
C PHE A 166 5.85 -7.50 3.90
N ASP A 167 5.73 -8.79 4.22
CA ASP A 167 6.42 -9.36 5.41
C ASP A 167 7.94 -9.31 5.27
N ALA A 168 8.45 -9.66 4.08
CA ALA A 168 9.87 -9.60 3.77
C ALA A 168 10.43 -8.16 3.90
N PHE A 169 9.67 -7.16 3.46
CA PHE A 169 10.08 -5.77 3.57
C PHE A 169 10.05 -5.29 5.03
N VAL A 170 8.98 -5.56 5.77
CA VAL A 170 8.88 -5.18 7.19
C VAL A 170 9.99 -5.84 8.02
N ALA A 171 10.39 -7.07 7.69
CA ALA A 171 11.47 -7.78 8.37
C ALA A 171 12.85 -7.11 8.21
N THR A 172 13.01 -6.15 7.28
CA THR A 172 14.25 -5.35 7.15
C THR A 172 14.38 -4.28 8.23
N PHE A 173 13.29 -3.91 8.91
CA PHE A 173 13.32 -2.95 9.99
C PHE A 173 13.81 -3.62 11.28
N PRO A 174 14.58 -2.88 12.12
CA PRO A 174 15.01 -3.41 13.40
C PRO A 174 13.78 -3.79 14.25
N SER A 175 13.75 -5.04 14.71
CA SER A 175 12.64 -5.55 15.52
C SER A 175 12.50 -4.74 16.80
N ILE A 176 11.27 -4.49 17.23
CA ILE A 176 10.99 -3.97 18.56
C ILE A 176 11.42 -5.08 19.54
N LYS A 177 12.54 -4.90 20.25
CA LYS A 177 12.86 -5.80 21.37
C LYS A 177 11.77 -5.62 22.42
N PRO A 178 11.17 -6.71 22.93
CA PRO A 178 10.30 -6.57 24.08
C PRO A 178 11.10 -5.99 25.27
N PRO A 179 10.47 -5.15 26.11
CA PRO A 179 11.09 -4.64 27.32
C PRO A 179 11.48 -5.74 28.31
#